data_AF-J9DNS6-F1
#
_entry.id   AF-J9DNS6-F1
#
_cell.length_a   1.000
_cell.length_b   1.000
_cell.length_c   1.000
_cell.angle_alpha   90.00
_cell.angle_beta   90.00
_cell.angle_gamma   90.00
#
_symmetry.space_group_name_H-M   'P 1'
#
loop_
_entity.id
_entity.type
_entity.pdbx_description
1 polymer ?
#
loop_
_entity_poly.entity_id
_entity_poly.type
_entity_poly.pdbx_seq_one_letter_code
_entity_poly.pdbx_strand_id
1 'polypeptide(L)'
;YRTISNVPRPESFRADIQVAAEVGKNNRQKFFQDIASAAESGWDFSSRWFSDRNTMKTIETTDILPVDLNSLLCWNVNILKYFANIIGNTQKAEEFEKKGQEAWKALNAIFYNKLKKAWFDYNLRIKSHNTLFYPTVAMPLFTGCYTMLDYGKSAKVIDFMN
;
A
#
# COMPACT_ATOMS: atom_id res chain seq x y z
N TYR A 1 4.69 -2.77 2.03
CA TYR A 1 5.12 -4.15 2.30
C TYR A 1 6.62 -4.23 2.09
N ARG A 2 7.34 -4.78 3.05
CA ARG A 2 8.81 -4.89 3.03
C ARG A 2 9.24 -5.96 4.02
N THR A 3 9.37 -7.18 3.54
CA THR A 3 9.97 -8.27 4.32
C THR A 3 11.48 -8.09 4.44
N ILE A 4 12.07 -8.75 5.43
CA ILE A 4 13.53 -8.88 5.57
C ILE A 4 14.10 -10.01 4.70
N SER A 5 13.26 -10.95 4.25
CA SER A 5 13.72 -12.06 3.41
C SER A 5 14.17 -11.54 2.04
N ASN A 6 15.38 -11.91 1.64
CA ASN A 6 16.00 -11.52 0.36
C ASN A 6 16.57 -12.73 -0.38
N VAL A 7 16.00 -13.91 -0.12
CA VAL A 7 16.33 -15.20 -0.71
C VAL A 7 15.05 -15.81 -1.33
N PRO A 8 15.16 -16.80 -2.23
CA PRO A 8 13.99 -17.44 -2.81
C PRO A 8 13.05 -17.97 -1.72
N ARG A 9 11.75 -17.80 -1.92
CA ARG A 9 10.77 -18.25 -0.94
C ARG A 9 10.75 -19.78 -0.89
N PRO A 10 10.80 -20.43 0.28
CA PRO A 10 10.86 -21.89 0.37
C PRO A 10 9.71 -22.61 -0.35
N GLU A 11 8.50 -22.08 -0.26
CA GLU A 11 7.29 -22.64 -0.88
C GLU A 11 7.23 -22.45 -2.40
N SER A 12 8.00 -21.50 -2.94
CA SER A 12 8.03 -21.14 -4.37
C SER A 12 9.43 -21.19 -4.98
N PHE A 13 10.36 -21.93 -4.34
CA PHE A 13 11.80 -21.83 -4.61
C PHE A 13 12.17 -21.95 -6.08
N ARG A 14 11.64 -22.98 -6.77
CA ARG A 14 11.92 -23.23 -8.19
C ARG A 14 11.46 -22.07 -9.07
N ALA A 15 10.27 -21.54 -8.83
CA ALA A 15 9.69 -20.45 -9.62
C ALA A 15 10.50 -19.15 -9.44
N ASP A 16 10.83 -18.82 -8.19
CA ASP A 16 11.63 -17.63 -7.86
C ASP A 16 13.02 -17.70 -8.52
N ILE A 17 13.68 -18.86 -8.48
CA ILE A 17 14.99 -19.08 -9.12
C ILE A 17 14.90 -18.96 -10.65
N GLN A 18 13.84 -19.50 -11.26
CA GLN A 18 13.66 -19.46 -12.70
C GLN A 18 13.56 -18.02 -13.21
N VAL A 19 12.79 -17.15 -12.53
CA VAL A 19 12.69 -15.74 -12.91
C VAL A 19 13.98 -14.98 -12.56
N ALA A 20 14.64 -15.31 -11.43
CA ALA A 20 15.93 -14.72 -11.06
C ALA A 20 17.06 -15.03 -12.04
N ALA A 21 16.91 -16.04 -12.90
CA ALA A 21 17.85 -16.31 -13.99
C ALA A 21 17.90 -15.17 -15.01
N GLU A 22 16.79 -14.46 -15.22
CA GLU A 22 16.69 -13.28 -16.09
C GLU A 22 17.13 -11.97 -15.40
N VAL A 23 17.38 -12.01 -14.09
CA VAL A 23 17.78 -10.85 -13.29
C VAL A 23 19.30 -10.86 -13.10
N GLY A 24 19.93 -9.70 -13.33
CA GLY A 24 21.36 -9.51 -13.11
C GLY A 24 21.78 -9.89 -11.68
N LYS A 25 22.91 -10.59 -11.54
CA LYS A 25 23.37 -11.18 -10.25
C LYS A 25 23.32 -10.20 -9.07
N ASN A 26 23.73 -8.95 -9.28
CA ASN A 26 23.78 -7.91 -8.25
C ASN A 26 22.38 -7.46 -7.78
N ASN A 27 21.33 -7.68 -8.57
CA ASN A 27 19.96 -7.26 -8.26
C ASN A 27 19.12 -8.39 -7.66
N ARG A 28 19.64 -9.63 -7.58
CA ARG A 28 18.86 -10.81 -7.17
C ARG A 28 18.33 -10.73 -5.75
N GLN A 29 19.12 -10.22 -4.80
CA GLN A 29 18.67 -10.07 -3.41
C GLN A 29 17.48 -9.11 -3.32
N LYS A 30 17.55 -7.95 -4.00
CA LYS A 30 16.44 -6.99 -4.07
C LYS A 30 15.22 -7.62 -4.73
N PHE A 31 15.41 -8.33 -5.84
CA PHE A 31 14.34 -9.05 -6.54
C PHE A 31 13.64 -10.07 -5.65
N PHE A 32 14.38 -10.89 -4.90
CA PHE A 32 13.78 -11.84 -3.95
C PHE A 32 13.03 -11.13 -2.82
N GLN A 33 13.56 -10.00 -2.34
CA GLN A 33 12.88 -9.17 -1.35
C GLN A 33 11.57 -8.59 -1.88
N ASP A 34 11.55 -8.11 -3.13
CA ASP A 34 10.35 -7.58 -3.78
C ASP A 34 9.29 -8.65 -4.01
N ILE A 35 9.70 -9.86 -4.39
CA ILE A 35 8.82 -11.03 -4.52
C ILE A 35 8.19 -11.41 -3.19
N ALA A 36 9.02 -11.57 -2.15
CA ALA A 36 8.52 -11.92 -0.83
C ALA A 36 7.64 -10.81 -0.24
N SER A 37 7.93 -9.55 -0.56
CA SER A 37 7.10 -8.41 -0.14
C SER A 37 5.79 -8.32 -0.92
N ALA A 38 5.74 -8.80 -2.16
CA ALA A 38 4.49 -8.95 -2.90
C ALA A 38 3.61 -10.04 -2.29
N ALA A 39 4.20 -11.16 -1.85
CA ALA A 39 3.48 -12.18 -1.09
C ALA A 39 2.95 -11.62 0.25
N GLU A 40 3.74 -10.84 0.98
CA GLU A 40 3.28 -10.14 2.20
C GLU A 40 2.10 -9.20 1.92
N SER A 41 2.01 -8.63 0.71
CA SER A 41 0.91 -7.75 0.33
C SER A 41 -0.42 -8.47 0.11
N GLY A 42 -0.41 -9.80 -0.08
CA GLY A 42 -1.56 -10.58 -0.55
C GLY A 42 -1.89 -10.41 -2.04
N TRP A 43 -1.03 -9.72 -2.81
CA TRP A 43 -1.16 -9.50 -4.26
C TRP A 43 0.05 -10.11 -5.02
N ASP A 44 0.31 -11.40 -4.85
CA ASP A 44 1.34 -12.18 -5.56
C ASP A 44 0.75 -12.93 -6.78
N PHE A 45 1.02 -12.54 -8.02
CA PHE A 45 1.64 -11.29 -8.45
C PHE A 45 0.68 -10.43 -9.25
N SER A 46 1.00 -9.15 -9.34
CA SER A 46 0.18 -8.15 -10.01
C SER A 46 1.07 -7.15 -10.73
N SER A 47 0.61 -6.68 -11.89
CA SER A 47 1.21 -5.55 -12.64
C SER A 47 1.28 -4.26 -11.80
N ARG A 48 0.55 -4.19 -10.68
CA ARG A 48 0.66 -3.15 -9.65
C ARG A 48 2.09 -2.95 -9.18
N TRP A 49 2.84 -4.04 -9.05
CA TRP A 49 4.19 -4.06 -8.49
C TRP A 49 5.32 -4.01 -9.53
N PHE A 50 5.00 -4.13 -10.82
CA PHE A 50 6.00 -4.21 -11.89
C PHE A 50 6.27 -2.82 -12.46
N SER A 51 7.55 -2.43 -12.55
CA SER A 51 7.90 -1.11 -13.09
C SER A 51 7.49 -0.94 -14.57
N ASP A 52 7.48 -2.02 -15.34
CA ASP A 52 7.03 -2.06 -16.73
C ASP A 52 5.56 -2.48 -16.89
N ARG A 53 4.85 -2.74 -15.78
CA ARG A 53 3.45 -3.21 -15.72
C ARG A 53 3.18 -4.55 -16.39
N ASN A 54 4.22 -5.31 -16.74
CA ASN A 54 4.07 -6.49 -17.59
C ASN A 54 4.91 -7.67 -17.09
N THR A 55 6.19 -7.46 -16.78
CA THR A 55 7.13 -8.54 -16.51
C THR A 55 7.57 -8.59 -15.06
N MET A 56 7.51 -9.80 -14.49
CA MET A 56 7.81 -10.07 -13.09
C MET A 56 9.26 -9.75 -12.70
N LYS A 57 10.23 -9.86 -13.63
CA LYS A 57 11.63 -9.48 -13.36
C LYS A 57 11.82 -8.00 -13.03
N THR A 58 10.82 -7.17 -13.31
CA THR A 58 10.83 -5.73 -13.03
C THR A 58 10.04 -5.35 -11.77
N ILE A 59 9.68 -6.34 -10.96
CA ILE A 59 9.00 -6.15 -9.68
C ILE A 59 9.82 -5.23 -8.76
N GLU A 60 9.13 -4.25 -8.17
CA GLU A 60 9.72 -3.22 -7.31
C GLU A 60 8.84 -2.93 -6.07
N THR A 61 8.20 -3.97 -5.52
CA THR A 61 7.23 -3.87 -4.41
C THR A 61 7.72 -3.00 -3.25
N THR A 62 8.99 -3.12 -2.85
CA THR A 62 9.51 -2.37 -1.69
C THR A 62 9.75 -0.88 -1.97
N ASP A 63 9.69 -0.46 -3.24
CA ASP A 63 9.81 0.93 -3.67
C ASP A 63 8.45 1.62 -3.85
N ILE A 64 7.35 0.87 -3.63
CA ILE A 64 5.99 1.36 -3.74
C ILE A 64 5.40 1.53 -2.33
N LEU A 65 4.96 2.75 -2.01
CA LEU A 65 4.08 3.00 -0.87
C LEU A 65 2.65 2.61 -1.27
N PRO A 66 2.07 1.57 -0.66
CA PRO A 66 0.80 1.05 -1.14
C PRO A 66 -0.36 1.66 -0.36
N VAL A 67 -1.39 2.14 -1.07
CA VAL A 67 -2.51 2.89 -0.49
C VAL A 67 -3.32 2.03 0.48
N ASP A 68 -3.56 0.77 0.13
CA ASP A 68 -4.31 -0.20 0.93
C ASP A 68 -3.69 -0.43 2.32
N LEU A 69 -2.38 -0.70 2.40
CA LEU A 69 -1.70 -0.90 3.68
C LEU A 69 -1.83 0.35 4.57
N ASN A 70 -1.64 1.54 4.00
CA ASN A 70 -1.70 2.78 4.76
C ASN A 70 -3.14 3.11 5.20
N SER A 71 -4.14 2.75 4.40
CA SER A 71 -5.55 2.81 4.78
C SER A 71 -5.86 1.88 5.95
N LEU A 72 -5.36 0.64 5.93
CA LEU A 72 -5.54 -0.32 7.02
C LEU A 72 -4.81 0.11 8.30
N LEU A 73 -3.60 0.68 8.20
CA LEU A 73 -2.88 1.22 9.36
C LEU A 73 -3.63 2.38 10.02
N CYS A 74 -4.19 3.29 9.21
CA CYS A 74 -5.06 4.35 9.72
C CYS A 74 -6.29 3.76 10.43
N TRP A 75 -6.91 2.72 9.86
CA TRP A 75 -8.06 2.06 10.48
C TRP A 75 -7.71 1.42 11.82
N ASN A 76 -6.57 0.73 11.89
CA ASN A 76 -6.08 0.08 13.10
C ASN A 76 -5.89 1.08 14.24
N VAL A 77 -5.40 2.29 13.95
CA VAL A 77 -5.27 3.33 14.97
C VAL A 77 -6.64 3.76 15.52
N ASN A 78 -7.67 3.86 14.67
CA ASN A 78 -9.04 4.14 15.12
C ASN A 78 -9.63 3.01 15.98
N ILE A 79 -9.34 1.76 15.63
CA ILE A 79 -9.72 0.58 16.44
C ILE A 79 -9.02 0.60 17.80
N LEU A 80 -7.72 0.94 17.84
CA LEU A 80 -6.97 1.07 19.09
C LEU A 80 -7.50 2.19 19.98
N LYS A 81 -7.88 3.35 19.40
CA LYS A 81 -8.58 4.41 20.12
C LYS A 81 -9.89 3.90 20.72
N TYR A 82 -10.69 3.17 19.94
CA TYR A 82 -11.96 2.60 20.40
C TYR A 82 -11.75 1.67 21.61
N PHE A 83 -10.79 0.75 21.54
CA PHE A 83 -10.49 -0.12 22.68
C PHE A 83 -9.95 0.64 23.89
N ALA A 84 -9.11 1.65 23.69
CA ALA A 84 -8.61 2.49 24.79
C ALA A 84 -9.76 3.20 25.53
N ASN A 85 -10.78 3.67 24.81
CA ASN A 85 -11.98 4.26 25.41
C ASN A 85 -12.78 3.23 26.21
N ILE A 86 -12.97 2.01 25.70
CA ILE A 86 -13.71 0.94 26.39
C ILE A 86 -13.08 0.63 27.75
N ILE A 87 -11.76 0.56 27.82
CA ILE A 87 -11.05 0.24 29.07
C ILE A 87 -10.82 1.47 29.96
N GLY A 88 -11.35 2.64 29.59
CA GLY A 88 -11.18 3.88 30.36
C GLY A 88 -9.77 4.49 30.32
N ASN A 89 -8.91 4.08 29.39
CA ASN A 89 -7.57 4.63 29.25
C ASN A 89 -7.57 5.87 28.36
N THR A 90 -7.95 7.01 28.95
CA THR A 90 -8.09 8.31 28.26
C THR A 90 -6.78 8.79 27.64
N GLN A 91 -5.65 8.59 28.32
CA GLN A 91 -4.33 8.96 27.78
C GLN A 91 -4.02 8.24 26.47
N LYS A 92 -4.27 6.92 26.40
CA LYS A 92 -4.08 6.15 25.16
C LYS A 92 -5.09 6.52 24.08
N ALA A 93 -6.34 6.80 24.46
CA ALA A 93 -7.34 7.26 23.50
C ALA A 93 -6.92 8.57 22.84
N GLU A 94 -6.39 9.55 23.60
CA GLU A 94 -5.86 10.80 23.05
C GLU A 94 -4.62 10.59 22.18
N GLU A 95 -3.72 9.68 22.58
CA GLU A 95 -2.55 9.32 21.76
C GLU A 95 -2.99 8.76 20.39
N PHE A 96 -3.93 7.81 20.38
CA PHE A 96 -4.41 7.20 19.15
C PHE A 96 -5.26 8.17 18.31
N GLU A 97 -6.02 9.08 18.92
CA GLU A 97 -6.69 10.16 18.20
C GLU A 97 -5.69 11.00 17.40
N LYS A 98 -4.59 11.45 18.02
CA LYS A 98 -3.54 12.23 17.34
C LYS A 98 -2.92 11.43 16.19
N LYS A 99 -2.57 10.16 16.43
CA LYS A 99 -2.03 9.26 15.39
C LYS A 99 -3.01 9.04 14.24
N GLY A 100 -4.31 8.93 14.53
CA GLY A 100 -5.35 8.78 13.51
C GLY A 100 -5.44 10.01 12.61
N GLN A 101 -5.38 11.20 13.21
CA GLN A 101 -5.34 12.46 12.47
C GLN A 101 -4.09 12.59 11.60
N GLU A 102 -2.92 12.19 12.11
CA GLU A 102 -1.66 12.17 11.35
C GLU A 102 -1.72 11.18 10.18
N ALA A 103 -2.23 9.97 10.41
CA ALA A 103 -2.38 8.95 9.38
C ALA A 103 -3.33 9.39 8.26
N TRP A 104 -4.48 9.99 8.61
CA TRP A 104 -5.38 10.55 7.62
C TRP A 104 -4.74 11.71 6.82
N LYS A 105 -4.03 12.63 7.48
CA LYS A 105 -3.31 13.72 6.79
C LYS A 105 -2.28 13.17 5.81
N ALA A 106 -1.51 12.16 6.22
CA ALA A 106 -0.52 11.49 5.37
C ALA A 106 -1.19 10.79 4.18
N LEU A 107 -2.30 10.06 4.40
CA LEU A 107 -3.08 9.43 3.33
C LEU A 107 -3.51 10.44 2.27
N ASN A 108 -4.06 11.56 2.70
CA ASN A 108 -4.51 12.62 1.79
C ASN A 108 -3.35 13.37 1.10
N ALA A 109 -2.22 13.55 1.77
CA ALA A 109 -1.06 14.27 1.21
C ALA A 109 -0.28 13.43 0.20
N ILE A 110 -0.09 12.14 0.49
CA ILE A 110 0.79 11.26 -0.28
C ILE A 110 0.03 10.52 -1.37
N PHE A 111 -1.16 9.98 -1.08
CA PHE A 111 -1.81 9.01 -1.97
C PHE A 111 -2.92 9.64 -2.83
N TYR A 112 -3.53 10.75 -2.40
CA TYR A 112 -4.60 11.38 -3.16
C TYR A 112 -4.05 12.17 -4.35
N ASN A 113 -4.39 11.73 -5.57
CA ASN A 113 -4.02 12.44 -6.78
C ASN A 113 -5.10 13.46 -7.17
N LYS A 114 -4.77 14.75 -7.09
CA LYS A 114 -5.73 15.84 -7.36
C LYS A 114 -6.20 15.93 -8.81
N LEU A 115 -5.47 15.38 -9.78
CA LEU A 115 -5.87 15.41 -11.19
C LEU A 115 -6.80 14.24 -11.50
N LYS A 116 -6.41 13.03 -11.07
CA LYS A 116 -7.18 11.79 -11.25
C LYS A 116 -8.34 11.63 -10.28
N LYS A 117 -8.40 12.44 -9.22
CA LYS A 117 -9.47 12.50 -8.22
C LYS A 117 -9.71 11.18 -7.46
N ALA A 118 -8.67 10.38 -7.30
CA ALA A 118 -8.70 9.14 -6.53
C ALA A 118 -7.38 8.94 -5.75
N TRP A 119 -7.35 7.93 -4.89
CA TRP A 119 -6.14 7.55 -4.17
C TRP A 119 -5.37 6.47 -4.92
N PHE A 120 -4.05 6.59 -4.95
CA PHE A 120 -3.16 5.70 -5.68
C PHE A 120 -1.93 5.37 -4.85
N ASP A 121 -1.31 4.24 -5.15
CA ASP A 121 0.03 3.96 -4.64
C ASP A 121 1.02 5.06 -5.09
N TYR A 122 2.01 5.32 -4.25
CA TYR A 122 3.06 6.29 -4.54
C TYR A 122 4.40 5.57 -4.73
N ASN A 123 5.05 5.77 -5.87
CA ASN A 123 6.33 5.13 -6.18
C ASN A 123 7.49 6.04 -5.75
N LEU A 124 8.33 5.54 -4.83
CA LEU A 124 9.45 6.28 -4.25
C LEU A 124 10.60 6.51 -5.24
N ARG A 125 10.81 5.58 -6.18
CA ARG A 125 11.89 5.65 -7.17
C ARG A 125 11.63 6.75 -8.19
N ILE A 126 10.43 6.77 -8.77
CA ILE A 126 10.04 7.77 -9.79
C ILE A 126 9.36 9.01 -9.20
N LYS A 127 9.11 9.02 -7.89
CA LYS A 127 8.47 10.13 -7.14
C LYS A 127 7.13 10.55 -7.72
N SER A 128 6.29 9.58 -8.11
CA SER A 128 4.98 9.83 -8.71
C SER A 128 3.95 8.75 -8.36
N HIS A 129 2.67 9.08 -8.56
CA HIS A 129 1.56 8.13 -8.36
C HIS A 129 1.53 7.05 -9.45
N ASN A 130 1.31 5.80 -9.04
CA ASN A 130 0.94 4.72 -9.94
C ASN A 130 -0.56 4.85 -10.27
N THR A 131 -0.89 5.57 -11.34
CA THR A 131 -2.29 5.97 -11.65
C THR A 131 -3.14 4.94 -12.40
N LEU A 132 -2.63 3.72 -12.59
CA LEU A 132 -3.44 2.63 -13.14
C LEU A 132 -4.52 2.21 -12.15
N PHE A 133 -5.64 1.73 -12.67
CA PHE A 133 -6.74 1.26 -11.84
C PHE A 133 -6.36 -0.06 -11.15
N TYR A 134 -6.51 -0.09 -9.83
CA TYR A 134 -6.57 -1.28 -9.01
C TYR A 134 -7.69 -1.09 -7.98
N PRO A 135 -8.40 -2.14 -7.54
CA PRO A 135 -9.45 -2.03 -6.52
C PRO A 135 -9.01 -1.31 -5.22
N THR A 136 -7.70 -1.28 -4.95
CA THR A 136 -7.12 -0.60 -3.80
C THR A 136 -7.36 0.91 -3.76
N VAL A 137 -7.72 1.55 -4.89
CA VAL A 137 -8.13 2.97 -4.92
C VAL A 137 -9.33 3.27 -4.00
N ALA A 138 -10.15 2.26 -3.71
CA ALA A 138 -11.32 2.37 -2.82
C ALA A 138 -11.00 2.04 -1.35
N MET A 139 -9.80 1.59 -1.01
CA MET A 139 -9.46 1.19 0.37
C MET A 139 -9.60 2.33 1.40
N PRO A 140 -9.24 3.59 1.10
CA PRO A 140 -9.54 4.71 2.00
C PRO A 140 -11.03 4.88 2.32
N LEU A 141 -11.92 4.54 1.37
CA LEU A 141 -13.37 4.58 1.59
C LEU A 141 -13.81 3.46 2.54
N PHE A 142 -13.35 2.24 2.29
CA PHE A 142 -13.63 1.08 3.13
C PHE A 142 -13.21 1.31 4.59
N THR A 143 -12.04 1.90 4.82
CA THR A 143 -11.52 2.13 6.17
C THR A 143 -12.02 3.41 6.84
N GLY A 144 -12.81 4.22 6.13
CA GLY A 144 -13.25 5.53 6.64
C GLY A 144 -12.10 6.53 6.85
N CYS A 145 -10.92 6.27 6.28
CA CYS A 145 -9.74 7.11 6.45
C CYS A 145 -9.68 8.24 5.41
N TYR A 146 -10.74 9.04 5.39
CA TYR A 146 -10.89 10.24 4.57
C TYR A 146 -11.74 11.28 5.32
N THR A 147 -11.81 12.52 4.80
CA THR A 147 -12.69 13.54 5.36
C THR A 147 -14.15 13.23 5.03
N MET A 148 -14.93 12.86 6.04
CA MET A 148 -16.37 12.59 5.90
C MET A 148 -17.19 13.81 5.43
N LEU A 149 -16.67 15.03 5.61
CA LEU A 149 -17.28 16.26 5.07
C LEU A 149 -17.05 16.45 3.56
N ASP A 150 -16.31 15.56 2.90
CA ASP A 150 -15.99 15.62 1.47
C ASP A 150 -16.60 14.42 0.73
N TYR A 151 -17.94 14.37 0.66
CA TYR A 151 -18.67 13.43 -0.21
C TYR A 151 -18.22 13.52 -1.68
N GLY A 152 -17.68 14.68 -2.08
CA GLY A 152 -17.12 14.89 -3.41
C GLY A 152 -15.93 14.00 -3.73
N LYS A 153 -15.12 13.59 -2.75
CA LYS A 153 -14.04 12.61 -2.98
C LYS A 153 -14.60 11.22 -3.24
N SER A 154 -15.56 10.76 -2.43
CA SER A 154 -16.17 9.44 -2.61
C SER A 154 -16.85 9.32 -3.98
N ALA A 155 -17.59 10.34 -4.41
CA ALA A 155 -18.22 10.39 -5.72
C ALA A 155 -17.20 10.33 -6.86
N LYS A 156 -16.12 11.13 -6.79
CA LYS A 156 -15.09 11.16 -7.84
C LYS A 156 -14.31 9.86 -7.97
N VAL A 157 -14.18 9.08 -6.90
CA VAL A 157 -13.58 7.75 -6.97
C VAL A 157 -14.48 6.81 -7.77
N ILE A 158 -15.79 6.86 -7.55
CA ILE A 158 -16.75 6.08 -8.35
C ILE A 158 -16.65 6.49 -9.83
N ASP A 159 -16.56 7.78 -10.13
CA ASP A 159 -16.37 8.27 -11.50
C ASP A 159 -15.08 7.77 -12.14
N PHE A 160 -14.00 7.63 -11.36
CA PHE A 160 -12.73 7.07 -11.85
C PHE A 160 -12.80 5.56 -12.11
N MET A 161 -13.71 4.84 -11.42
CA MET A 161 -13.88 3.40 -11.57
C MET A 161 -14.70 3.00 -12.80
N ASN A 162 -15.46 3.93 -13.39
CA ASN A 162 -16.28 3.75 -14.58
C ASN A 162 -15.53 4.16 -15.86
#